data_AF-A0A917TLN0-F1
#
_entry.id   AF-A0A917TLN0-F1
#
_cell.length_a   1.000
_cell.length_b   1.000
_cell.length_c   1.000
_cell.angle_alpha   90.00
_cell.angle_beta   90.00
_cell.angle_gamma   90.00
#
_symmetry.space_group_name_H-M   'P 1'
#
loop_
_entity.id
_entity.type
_entity.pdbx_description
1 polymer ?
#
loop_
_entity_poly.entity_id
_entity_poly.type
_entity_poly.pdbx_seq_one_letter_code
_entity_poly.pdbx_strand_id
1 'polypeptide(L)'
;MTDTTLRRWQDIAPADATKLDLSKDLTITAPLNEEGERCPWPWEPQLRASEPIGQFHCGYCGAMVLAGMPHIDYGDEPAEVKP
;
A
#
# COMPACT_ATOMS: atom_id res chain seq x y z
N MET A 1 -2.05 -1.43 28.01
CA MET A 1 -1.44 -1.48 26.67
C MET A 1 -2.45 -0.83 25.74
N THR A 2 -2.18 0.37 25.26
CA THR A 2 -3.09 1.07 24.34
C THR A 2 -3.12 0.29 23.04
N ASP A 3 -4.19 -0.49 22.86
CA ASP A 3 -4.57 -1.11 21.60
C ASP A 3 -4.80 0.02 20.60
N THR A 4 -3.72 0.45 19.96
CA THR A 4 -3.75 1.51 18.96
C THR A 4 -3.83 0.79 17.65
N THR A 5 -5.06 0.38 17.29
CA THR A 5 -5.31 -0.25 16.00
C THR A 5 -4.84 0.74 14.92
N LEU A 6 -3.75 0.39 14.22
CA LEU A 6 -3.18 1.26 13.18
C LEU A 6 -4.25 1.56 12.14
N ARG A 7 -4.34 2.82 11.72
CA ARG A 7 -5.28 3.20 10.66
C ARG A 7 -4.86 2.51 9.37
N ARG A 8 -5.77 1.82 8.68
CA ARG A 8 -5.45 1.21 7.39
C ARG A 8 -5.29 2.28 6.32
N TRP A 9 -4.24 2.17 5.50
CA TRP A 9 -4.01 3.10 4.40
C TRP A 9 -5.14 3.02 3.37
N GLN A 10 -5.71 1.84 3.13
CA GLN A 10 -6.82 1.65 2.20
C GLN A 10 -8.08 2.46 2.56
N ASP A 11 -8.22 2.86 3.84
CA ASP A 11 -9.36 3.64 4.34
C ASP A 11 -9.17 5.17 4.19
N ILE A 12 -8.08 5.63 3.57
CA ILE A 12 -7.80 7.05 3.37
C ILE A 12 -8.21 7.47 1.95
N ALA A 13 -9.07 8.47 1.82
CA ALA A 13 -9.45 8.97 0.51
C ALA A 13 -8.24 9.63 -0.20
N PRO A 14 -8.12 9.53 -1.53
CA PRO A 14 -7.02 10.15 -2.28
C PRO A 14 -6.83 11.64 -2.01
N ALA A 15 -7.93 12.38 -1.81
CA ALA A 15 -7.87 13.81 -1.48
C ALA A 15 -7.13 14.08 -0.15
N ASP A 16 -7.33 13.20 0.85
CA ASP A 16 -6.74 13.29 2.18
C ASP A 16 -5.31 12.74 2.24
N ALA A 17 -4.92 11.94 1.23
CA ALA A 17 -3.59 11.37 1.14
C ALA A 17 -2.53 12.36 0.66
N THR A 18 -2.92 13.49 0.04
CA THR A 18 -2.03 14.45 -0.66
C THR A 18 -0.85 15.02 0.14
N LYS A 19 -0.83 14.88 1.48
CA LYS A 19 0.24 15.36 2.37
C LYS A 19 0.81 14.26 3.27
N LEU A 20 0.39 13.01 3.09
CA LEU A 20 0.86 11.89 3.91
C LEU A 20 2.16 11.33 3.34
N ASP A 21 3.03 10.87 4.22
CA ASP A 21 4.19 10.07 3.83
C ASP A 21 4.17 8.82 4.69
N LEU A 22 3.72 7.71 4.11
CA LEU A 22 3.54 6.46 4.84
C LEU A 22 4.86 5.81 5.26
N SER A 23 5.99 6.24 4.69
CA SER A 23 7.32 5.84 5.15
C SER A 23 7.68 6.51 6.48
N LYS A 24 7.06 7.65 6.80
CA LYS A 24 7.30 8.44 8.02
C LYS A 24 6.19 8.32 9.06
N ASP A 25 4.93 8.29 8.62
CA ASP A 25 3.78 8.19 9.52
C ASP A 25 3.54 6.74 9.94
N LEU A 26 4.04 6.40 11.13
CA LEU A 26 3.92 5.06 11.70
C LEU A 26 2.56 4.80 12.37
N THR A 27 1.64 5.77 12.37
CA THR A 27 0.28 5.60 12.91
C THR A 27 -0.68 4.98 11.89
N ILE A 28 -0.25 4.88 10.64
CA ILE A 28 -0.99 4.33 9.50
C ILE A 28 -0.24 3.08 9.01
N THR A 29 -0.96 2.06 8.55
CA THR A 29 -0.31 0.93 7.85
C THR A 29 0.27 1.39 6.52
N ALA A 30 1.20 0.63 5.94
CA ALA A 30 1.76 0.93 4.62
C ALA A 30 2.06 -0.40 3.92
N PRO A 31 1.80 -0.52 2.61
CA PRO A 31 2.22 -1.70 1.89
C PRO A 31 3.74 -1.71 1.80
N LEU A 32 4.29 -2.92 1.86
CA LEU A 32 5.72 -3.16 1.75
C LEU A 32 6.09 -3.49 0.30
N ASN A 33 7.28 -3.06 -0.14
CA ASN A 33 7.86 -3.52 -1.40
C ASN A 33 8.52 -4.91 -1.23
N GLU A 34 9.11 -5.43 -2.30
CA GLU A 34 9.81 -6.73 -2.31
C GLU A 34 11.01 -6.79 -1.33
N GLU A 35 11.56 -5.62 -0.95
CA GLU A 35 12.66 -5.49 0.00
C GLU A 35 12.16 -5.30 1.46
N GLY A 36 10.85 -5.30 1.67
CA GLY A 36 10.22 -5.08 2.99
C GLY A 36 10.15 -3.60 3.40
N GLU A 37 10.45 -2.67 2.49
CA GLU A 37 10.41 -1.24 2.76
C GLU A 37 9.00 -0.67 2.61
N ARG A 38 8.62 0.26 3.49
CA ARG A 38 7.32 0.92 3.46
C ARG A 38 7.22 1.83 2.23
N CYS A 39 6.21 1.61 1.41
CA CYS A 39 5.91 2.51 0.31
C CYS A 39 5.56 3.90 0.87
N PRO A 40 6.18 4.99 0.39
CA PRO A 40 5.83 6.34 0.82
C PRO A 40 4.41 6.72 0.38
N TRP A 41 3.91 6.10 -0.71
CA TRP A 41 2.63 6.47 -1.32
C TRP A 41 2.00 5.39 -2.23
N PRO A 42 1.07 4.57 -1.72
CA PRO A 42 0.44 3.48 -2.50
C PRO A 42 -0.82 3.87 -3.29
N TRP A 43 -1.11 5.16 -3.48
CA TRP A 43 -2.39 5.60 -4.06
C TRP A 43 -2.49 5.48 -5.57
N GLU A 44 -1.38 5.54 -6.30
CA GLU A 44 -1.42 5.42 -7.76
C GLU A 44 -2.09 4.11 -8.20
N PRO A 45 -1.67 2.92 -7.71
CA PRO A 45 -2.40 1.69 -7.98
C PRO A 45 -3.85 1.69 -7.47
N GLN A 46 -4.15 2.34 -6.34
CA GLN A 46 -5.54 2.46 -5.87
C GLN A 46 -6.43 3.25 -6.86
N LEU A 47 -5.90 4.34 -7.44
CA LEU A 47 -6.60 5.13 -8.44
C LEU A 47 -6.80 4.37 -9.76
N ARG A 48 -5.88 3.45 -10.07
CA ARG A 48 -5.92 2.60 -11.26
C ARG A 48 -6.68 1.30 -11.09
N ALA A 49 -7.29 1.05 -9.92
CA ALA A 49 -8.00 -0.19 -9.65
C ALA A 49 -9.22 -0.42 -10.57
N SER A 50 -9.74 0.62 -11.22
CA SER A 50 -10.85 0.54 -12.19
C SER A 50 -10.40 0.56 -13.66
N GLU A 51 -9.10 0.66 -13.93
CA GLU A 51 -8.56 0.60 -15.29
C GLU A 51 -8.52 -0.86 -15.80
N PRO A 52 -8.42 -1.10 -17.12
CA PRO A 52 -8.13 -2.43 -17.64
C PRO A 52 -6.85 -3.02 -17.02
N ILE A 53 -6.82 -4.34 -16.85
CA ILE A 53 -5.65 -5.04 -16.30
C ILE A 53 -4.42 -4.75 -17.15
N GLY A 54 -3.34 -4.29 -16.51
CA GLY A 54 -2.08 -3.95 -17.15
C GLY A 54 -0.96 -3.83 -16.13
N GLN A 55 0.29 -3.80 -16.59
CA GLN A 55 1.47 -3.61 -15.74
C GLN A 55 2.03 -2.21 -15.93
N PHE A 56 2.45 -1.57 -14.84
CA PHE A 56 3.13 -0.27 -14.89
C PHE A 56 4.16 -0.16 -13.76
N HIS A 57 5.14 0.73 -13.92
CA HIS A 57 6.06 1.09 -12.84
C HIS A 57 5.40 2.14 -11.96
N CYS A 58 5.31 1.89 -10.65
CA CYS A 58 4.80 2.85 -9.68
C CYS A 58 5.72 4.08 -9.63
N GLY A 59 5.17 5.29 -9.82
CA GLY A 59 5.95 6.51 -9.81
C GLY A 59 6.58 6.87 -8.46
N TYR A 60 6.19 6.17 -7.38
CA TYR A 60 6.63 6.45 -6.02
C TYR A 60 7.72 5.51 -5.52
N CYS A 61 7.50 4.19 -5.59
CA CYS A 61 8.46 3.19 -5.13
C CYS A 61 9.26 2.53 -6.27
N GLY A 62 8.92 2.79 -7.54
CA GLY A 62 9.58 2.19 -8.70
C GLY A 62 9.22 0.71 -8.94
N ALA A 63 8.49 0.06 -8.03
CA ALA A 63 8.09 -1.33 -8.18
C ALA A 63 7.13 -1.53 -9.36
N MET A 64 7.19 -2.73 -9.95
CA MET A 64 6.20 -3.18 -10.93
C MET A 64 4.88 -3.48 -10.23
N VAL A 65 3.81 -2.82 -10.68
CA VAL A 65 2.46 -2.92 -10.10
C VAL A 65 1.42 -3.19 -11.19
N LEU A 66 0.25 -3.67 -10.76
CA LEU A 66 -0.87 -3.99 -11.65
C LEU A 66 -1.94 -2.89 -11.60
N ALA A 67 -2.36 -2.41 -12.77
CA ALA A 67 -3.59 -1.67 -12.96
C ALA A 67 -4.78 -2.65 -12.96
N GLY A 68 -5.99 -2.15 -12.69
CA GLY A 68 -7.20 -2.97 -12.58
C GLY A 68 -7.33 -3.73 -11.26
N MET A 69 -6.41 -3.49 -10.30
CA MET A 69 -6.51 -3.98 -8.94
C MET A 69 -5.87 -3.02 -7.93
N PRO A 70 -6.33 -3.00 -6.66
CA PRO A 70 -5.65 -2.32 -5.56
C PRO A 70 -4.21 -2.79 -5.38
N HIS A 71 -3.36 -1.95 -4.78
CA HIS A 71 -1.99 -2.34 -4.41
C HIS A 71 -2.03 -3.57 -3.49
N ILE A 72 -1.26 -4.60 -3.84
CA ILE A 72 -1.11 -5.80 -3.00
C ILE A 72 -0.30 -5.41 -1.76
N ASP A 73 -0.82 -5.72 -0.59
CA ASP A 73 -0.09 -5.55 0.67
C ASP A 73 0.67 -6.84 0.99
N TYR A 74 1.99 -6.84 0.73
CA TYR A 74 2.85 -7.99 1.03
C TYR A 74 3.13 -8.15 2.54
N GLY A 75 2.72 -7.18 3.37
CA GLY A 75 2.81 -7.29 4.83
C GLY A 75 1.68 -8.09 5.48
N ASP A 76 0.57 -8.29 4.76
CA ASP A 76 -0.61 -9.05 5.22
C ASP A 76 -0.56 -10.52 4.76
N GLU A 77 0.59 -11.02 4.32
CA GLU A 77 0.75 -12.46 4.07
C GLU A 77 0.36 -13.23 5.34
N PRO A 78 -0.63 -14.15 5.28
CA PRO A 78 -0.90 -15.02 6.40
C PRO A 78 0.37 -15.81 6.65
N ALA A 79 0.97 -15.62 7.83
CA ALA A 79 2.14 -16.38 8.26
C ALA A 79 1.97 -17.84 7.83
N GLU A 80 2.95 -18.38 7.10
CA GLU A 80 2.95 -19.75 6.59
C GLU A 80 2.27 -20.69 7.60
N VAL A 81 1.12 -21.23 7.24
CA VAL A 81 0.59 -22.40 7.97
C VAL A 81 1.49 -23.56 7.57
N LYS A 82 2.61 -23.71 8.28
CA LYS A 82 3.40 -24.92 8.22
C LYS A 82 2.52 -26.08 8.71
N PRO A 83 2.48 -27.20 7.96
CA PRO A 83 1.60 -28.32 8.25
C PRO A 83 1.87 -28.96 9.62
#